data_AF-A0A4Q7QTF5-F1
#
_entry.id   AF-A0A4Q7QTF5-F1
#
_cell.length_a   1.000
_cell.length_b   1.000
_cell.length_c   1.000
_cell.angle_alpha   90.00
_cell.angle_beta   90.00
_cell.angle_gamma   90.00
#
_symmetry.space_group_name_H-M   'P 1'
#
loop_
_entity.id
_entity.type
_entity.pdbx_description
1 polymer ?
#
loop_
_entity_poly.entity_id
_entity_poly.type
_entity_poly.pdbx_seq_one_letter_code
_entity_poly.pdbx_strand_id
1 'polypeptide(L)'
;MEVRLLEKGYKNVDSLYTDFLEGKVNEKEEYFSDKVVYIREAPDFPIYMGRGSEDEKRRSFLKAFQIISDCYLNIERDWLLDETFWHSLLLTQKQNFILTEYPEVAEKENTFRNVVLKKFDWENYIYKIILGAQYINDNFTDQNDRLRYYELIIENLDLFNYMIKYEIFRNDQFLINILSIIDELNLSKVLKAKIKGREDLGDDERVGRRVIFEFNKSYPVIMSPMLDKEELKKFFIEYLSIYYDISELFPQIDYSFKEIAADSNDMEDFYQDNNMTSTIPISTELSIPDHTENVIFEKREENEVIGKENLLNYLESNELEYVDHRSKGGSLWVIGNKTIETILKPLEEEGISFKFKATGGKTSKNRPAWFWYDK
;
A
#
# COMPACT_ATOMS: atom_id res chain seq x y z
N MET A 1 32.85 -0.27 -0.48
CA MET A 1 32.60 -1.17 -1.62
C MET A 1 31.76 -0.45 -2.67
N GLU A 2 31.92 -0.86 -3.91
CA GLU A 2 31.22 -0.30 -5.06
C GLU A 2 29.99 -1.15 -5.41
N VAL A 3 28.84 -0.53 -5.66
CA VAL A 3 27.64 -1.18 -6.20
C VAL A 3 27.26 -0.47 -7.50
N ARG A 4 27.52 -1.12 -8.62
CA ARG A 4 27.12 -0.66 -9.96
C ARG A 4 25.63 -0.88 -10.14
N LEU A 5 24.89 0.15 -10.53
CA LEU A 5 23.44 0.06 -10.68
C LEU A 5 23.06 -0.59 -12.00
N LEU A 6 22.11 -1.51 -11.95
CA LEU A 6 21.54 -2.16 -13.12
C LEU A 6 20.85 -1.14 -14.05
N GLU A 7 20.94 -1.39 -15.35
CA GLU A 7 20.27 -0.60 -16.39
C GLU A 7 18.76 -0.87 -16.38
N LYS A 8 17.95 0.13 -16.77
CA LYS A 8 16.50 -0.03 -16.80
C LYS A 8 16.09 -1.22 -17.67
N GLY A 9 15.12 -1.99 -17.19
CA GLY A 9 14.60 -3.16 -17.91
C GLY A 9 15.34 -4.46 -17.62
N TYR A 10 16.36 -4.48 -16.74
CA TYR A 10 17.09 -5.70 -16.34
C TYR A 10 16.16 -6.88 -15.98
N LYS A 11 14.98 -6.63 -15.39
CA LYS A 11 14.01 -7.67 -15.02
C LYS A 11 13.44 -8.46 -16.22
N ASN A 12 13.53 -7.89 -17.42
CA ASN A 12 13.02 -8.47 -18.66
C ASN A 12 14.11 -9.19 -19.46
N VAL A 13 15.33 -9.26 -18.95
CA VAL A 13 16.42 -10.00 -19.59
C VAL A 13 16.24 -11.49 -19.30
N ASP A 14 15.98 -12.28 -20.33
CA ASP A 14 15.71 -13.72 -20.22
C ASP A 14 16.88 -14.50 -19.57
N SER A 15 18.13 -14.10 -19.85
CA SER A 15 19.32 -14.77 -19.30
C SER A 15 19.64 -14.42 -17.85
N LEU A 16 19.03 -13.38 -17.27
CA LEU A 16 19.41 -12.85 -15.95
C LEU A 16 19.36 -13.92 -14.86
N TYR A 17 18.34 -14.77 -14.87
CA TYR A 17 18.21 -15.84 -13.89
C TYR A 17 19.35 -16.85 -14.01
N THR A 18 19.66 -17.33 -15.21
CA THR A 18 20.76 -18.27 -15.45
C THR A 18 22.10 -17.65 -15.08
N ASP A 19 22.34 -16.39 -15.46
CA ASP A 19 23.58 -15.70 -15.10
C ASP A 19 23.71 -15.48 -13.60
N PHE A 20 22.60 -15.24 -12.91
CA PHE A 20 22.58 -15.18 -11.45
C PHE A 20 22.94 -16.54 -10.83
N LEU A 21 22.50 -17.67 -11.39
CA LEU A 21 22.90 -18.99 -10.86
C LEU A 21 24.37 -19.30 -11.15
N GLU A 22 24.87 -18.87 -12.30
CA GLU A 22 26.25 -19.14 -12.75
C GLU A 22 27.27 -18.13 -12.21
N GLY A 23 26.84 -17.07 -11.53
CA GLY A 23 27.72 -16.03 -10.98
C GLY A 23 28.25 -15.04 -12.02
N LYS A 24 27.61 -14.99 -13.20
CA LYS A 24 28.06 -14.23 -14.37
C LYS A 24 27.48 -12.83 -14.49
N VAL A 25 26.61 -12.41 -13.56
CA VAL A 25 25.96 -11.08 -13.61
C VAL A 25 27.00 -9.96 -13.71
N ASN A 26 28.09 -10.03 -12.93
CA ASN A 26 29.16 -9.03 -12.94
C ASN A 26 30.04 -9.06 -14.21
N GLU A 27 29.95 -10.11 -15.02
CA GLU A 27 30.73 -10.25 -16.25
C GLU A 27 30.05 -9.60 -17.47
N LYS A 28 28.76 -9.25 -17.32
CA LYS A 28 27.92 -8.73 -18.41
C LYS A 28 27.69 -7.23 -18.27
N GLU A 29 28.52 -6.49 -18.98
CA GLU A 29 28.49 -5.03 -18.95
C GLU A 29 27.14 -4.45 -19.39
N GLU A 30 26.42 -5.14 -20.28
CA GLU A 30 25.09 -4.73 -20.73
C GLU A 30 24.02 -4.68 -19.62
N TYR A 31 24.28 -5.26 -18.44
CA TYR A 31 23.36 -5.22 -17.31
C TYR A 31 23.43 -3.93 -16.52
N PHE A 32 24.48 -3.13 -16.69
CA PHE A 32 24.76 -1.99 -15.84
C PHE A 32 24.60 -0.67 -16.55
N SER A 33 24.14 0.31 -15.80
CA SER A 33 24.20 1.71 -16.15
C SER A 33 25.55 2.31 -15.72
N ASP A 34 25.78 3.57 -16.09
CA ASP A 34 26.95 4.34 -15.64
C ASP A 34 26.87 4.78 -14.16
N LYS A 35 25.76 4.49 -13.47
CA LYS A 35 25.55 4.92 -12.08
C LYS A 35 26.16 3.94 -11.09
N VAL A 36 26.78 4.50 -10.06
CA VAL A 36 27.49 3.75 -9.02
C VAL A 36 27.14 4.31 -7.64
N VAL A 37 26.88 3.41 -6.69
CA VAL A 37 26.66 3.74 -5.28
C VAL A 37 27.81 3.17 -4.45
N TYR A 38 28.41 4.01 -3.61
CA TYR A 38 29.48 3.60 -2.70
C TYR A 38 28.92 3.40 -1.30
N ILE A 39 29.07 2.20 -0.77
CA ILE A 39 28.64 1.86 0.60
C ILE A 39 29.85 1.38 1.41
N ARG A 40 29.81 1.54 2.73
CA ARG A 40 30.94 1.15 3.59
C ARG A 40 31.19 -0.36 3.54
N GLU A 41 30.12 -1.11 3.76
CA GLU A 41 30.09 -2.55 3.82
C GLU A 41 28.71 -3.06 3.41
N ALA A 42 28.62 -4.35 3.08
CA ALA A 42 27.36 -5.03 2.84
C ALA A 42 27.40 -6.38 3.56
N PRO A 43 27.15 -6.42 4.88
CA PRO A 43 26.96 -7.68 5.59
C PRO A 43 25.70 -8.39 5.12
N ASP A 44 25.66 -9.71 5.30
CA ASP A 44 24.50 -10.54 4.95
C ASP A 44 23.42 -10.48 6.01
N PHE A 45 22.16 -10.37 5.57
CA PHE A 45 21.00 -10.35 6.45
C PHE A 45 19.81 -11.06 5.80
N PRO A 46 18.83 -11.53 6.58
CA PRO A 46 17.64 -12.16 6.02
C PRO A 46 16.84 -11.20 5.12
N ILE A 47 16.70 -11.54 3.84
CA ILE A 47 15.99 -10.73 2.83
C ILE A 47 14.58 -11.25 2.52
N TYR A 48 14.28 -12.49 2.91
CA TYR A 48 12.98 -13.11 2.75
C TYR A 48 12.62 -13.90 4.01
N MET A 49 11.52 -13.51 4.66
CA MET A 49 11.16 -13.99 6.01
C MET A 49 9.75 -14.58 6.06
N GLY A 50 9.26 -15.09 4.92
CA GLY A 50 7.94 -15.71 4.80
C GLY A 50 7.88 -17.19 5.20
N ARG A 51 9.01 -17.80 5.57
CA ARG A 51 9.17 -19.24 5.82
C ARG A 51 9.66 -19.53 7.23
N GLY A 52 9.58 -20.80 7.64
CA GLY A 52 10.00 -21.26 8.97
C GLY A 52 8.92 -21.10 10.04
N SER A 53 9.26 -21.51 11.25
CA SER A 53 8.48 -21.30 12.47
C SER A 53 8.38 -19.81 12.84
N GLU A 54 7.41 -19.45 13.68
CA GLU A 54 7.26 -18.07 14.14
C GLU A 54 8.51 -17.56 14.90
N ASP A 55 9.19 -18.43 15.65
CA ASP A 55 10.44 -18.09 16.34
C ASP A 55 11.62 -17.87 15.38
N GLU A 56 11.70 -18.65 14.30
CA GLU A 56 12.69 -18.44 13.24
C GLU A 56 12.44 -17.13 12.49
N LYS A 57 11.17 -16.82 12.18
CA LYS A 57 10.79 -15.55 11.58
C LYS A 57 11.18 -14.40 12.50
N ARG A 58 10.79 -14.45 13.79
CA ARG A 58 11.12 -13.42 14.78
C ARG A 58 12.62 -13.15 14.82
N ARG A 59 13.44 -14.20 14.95
CA ARG A 59 14.92 -14.07 14.94
C ARG A 59 15.44 -13.48 13.64
N SER A 60 14.87 -13.88 12.50
CA SER A 60 15.29 -13.37 11.19
C SER A 60 14.98 -11.88 11.03
N PHE A 61 13.77 -11.45 11.42
CA PHE A 61 13.38 -10.04 11.42
C PHE A 61 14.28 -9.21 12.32
N LEU A 62 14.52 -9.67 13.55
CA LEU A 62 15.36 -8.94 14.49
C LEU A 62 16.80 -8.80 13.97
N LYS A 63 17.36 -9.89 13.41
CA LYS A 63 18.68 -9.85 12.76
C LYS A 63 18.70 -8.86 11.59
N ALA A 64 17.65 -8.82 10.77
CA ALA A 64 17.54 -7.87 9.67
C ALA A 64 17.47 -6.43 10.17
N PHE A 65 16.67 -6.13 11.19
CA PHE A 65 16.61 -4.80 11.81
C PHE A 65 17.97 -4.34 12.32
N GLN A 66 18.67 -5.19 13.07
CA GLN A 66 19.99 -4.87 13.61
C GLN A 66 21.00 -4.56 12.49
N ILE A 67 21.09 -5.44 11.48
CA ILE A 67 22.07 -5.26 10.41
C ILE A 67 21.76 -4.04 9.52
N ILE A 68 20.49 -3.82 9.18
CA ILE A 68 20.09 -2.63 8.40
C ILE A 68 20.40 -1.36 9.20
N SER A 69 20.01 -1.34 10.47
CA SER A 69 20.26 -0.23 11.40
C SER A 69 21.75 0.12 11.49
N ASP A 70 22.60 -0.89 11.67
CA ASP A 70 24.02 -0.67 11.97
C ASP A 70 24.86 -0.38 10.71
N CYS A 71 24.48 -0.95 9.56
CA CYS A 71 25.35 -1.02 8.38
C CYS A 71 24.78 -0.41 7.10
N TYR A 72 23.46 -0.19 7.00
CA TYR A 72 22.82 0.29 5.76
C TYR A 72 22.11 1.64 5.91
N LEU A 73 21.64 2.03 7.10
CA LEU A 73 20.97 3.33 7.28
C LEU A 73 21.88 4.55 7.08
N ASN A 74 23.21 4.35 7.00
CA ASN A 74 24.16 5.41 6.65
C ASN A 74 24.23 5.69 5.14
N ILE A 75 23.51 4.93 4.31
CA ILE A 75 23.35 5.19 2.88
C ILE A 75 22.37 6.36 2.69
N GLU A 76 22.58 7.20 1.67
CA GLU A 76 21.63 8.27 1.35
C GLU A 76 20.23 7.71 1.11
N ARG A 77 19.22 8.41 1.64
CA ARG A 77 17.83 7.91 1.67
C ARG A 77 17.28 7.59 0.28
N ASP A 78 17.66 8.36 -0.73
CA ASP A 78 17.23 8.14 -2.12
C ASP A 78 17.68 6.77 -2.63
N TRP A 79 18.91 6.34 -2.32
CA TRP A 79 19.39 5.01 -2.66
C TRP A 79 18.82 3.93 -1.76
N LEU A 80 18.66 4.22 -0.47
CA LEU A 80 18.09 3.29 0.50
C LEU A 80 16.66 2.90 0.11
N LEU A 81 15.90 3.83 -0.48
CA LEU A 81 14.54 3.60 -0.96
C LEU A 81 14.45 3.27 -2.47
N ASP A 82 15.58 3.07 -3.15
CA ASP A 82 15.63 2.74 -4.57
C ASP A 82 15.63 1.23 -4.80
N GLU A 83 14.68 0.75 -5.62
CA GLU A 83 14.58 -0.66 -6.00
C GLU A 83 15.83 -1.15 -6.73
N THR A 84 16.37 -0.33 -7.63
CA THR A 84 17.48 -0.71 -8.50
C THR A 84 18.73 -0.94 -7.68
N PHE A 85 19.00 -0.09 -6.68
CA PHE A 85 20.08 -0.26 -5.72
C PHE A 85 20.02 -1.64 -5.05
N TRP A 86 18.89 -2.00 -4.46
CA TRP A 86 18.75 -3.29 -3.76
C TRP A 86 18.90 -4.48 -4.71
N HIS A 87 18.25 -4.47 -5.86
CA HIS A 87 18.41 -5.57 -6.82
C HIS A 87 19.85 -5.67 -7.35
N SER A 88 20.52 -4.53 -7.57
CA SER A 88 21.94 -4.51 -7.96
C SER A 88 22.82 -5.14 -6.89
N LEU A 89 22.64 -4.74 -5.62
CA LEU A 89 23.37 -5.31 -4.50
C LEU A 89 23.13 -6.83 -4.39
N LEU A 90 21.86 -7.25 -4.44
CA LEU A 90 21.50 -8.66 -4.27
C LEU A 90 22.06 -9.55 -5.39
N LEU A 91 21.93 -9.10 -6.64
CA LEU A 91 22.39 -9.87 -7.81
C LEU A 91 23.91 -9.95 -7.91
N THR A 92 24.62 -8.89 -7.50
CA THR A 92 26.08 -8.79 -7.73
C THR A 92 26.93 -9.19 -6.53
N GLN A 93 26.42 -9.00 -5.31
CA GLN A 93 27.21 -9.19 -4.09
C GLN A 93 26.67 -10.31 -3.18
N LYS A 94 25.40 -10.71 -3.35
CA LYS A 94 24.72 -11.60 -2.39
C LYS A 94 24.39 -12.97 -2.93
N GLN A 95 24.88 -13.33 -4.11
CA GLN A 95 24.59 -14.61 -4.76
C GLN A 95 24.84 -15.82 -3.83
N ASN A 96 26.05 -15.96 -3.28
CA ASN A 96 26.41 -17.10 -2.42
C ASN A 96 25.53 -17.18 -1.17
N PHE A 97 25.29 -16.05 -0.52
CA PHE A 97 24.39 -15.97 0.62
C PHE A 97 22.97 -16.40 0.23
N ILE A 98 22.43 -15.87 -0.87
CA ILE A 98 21.08 -16.15 -1.33
C ILE A 98 20.92 -17.63 -1.69
N LEU A 99 21.85 -18.23 -2.41
CA LEU A 99 21.77 -19.64 -2.81
C LEU A 99 21.97 -20.60 -1.64
N THR A 100 22.74 -20.20 -0.64
CA THR A 100 22.93 -20.98 0.59
C THR A 100 21.69 -20.90 1.47
N GLU A 101 21.18 -19.69 1.68
CA GLU A 101 20.13 -19.46 2.65
C GLU A 101 18.76 -19.78 2.03
N TYR A 102 18.53 -19.42 0.77
CA TYR A 102 17.28 -19.66 0.02
C TYR A 102 17.50 -20.64 -1.15
N PRO A 103 17.81 -21.92 -0.90
CA PRO A 103 18.14 -22.88 -1.96
C PRO A 103 17.02 -23.05 -3.00
N GLU A 104 15.76 -22.83 -2.62
CA GLU A 104 14.60 -22.83 -3.51
C GLU A 104 14.67 -21.78 -4.64
N VAL A 105 15.54 -20.76 -4.49
CA VAL A 105 15.86 -19.78 -5.54
C VAL A 105 16.54 -20.44 -6.73
N ALA A 106 17.35 -21.48 -6.51
CA ALA A 106 18.02 -22.21 -7.58
C ALA A 106 17.10 -23.16 -8.35
N GLU A 107 15.98 -23.56 -7.74
CA GLU A 107 15.06 -24.54 -8.31
C GLU A 107 14.06 -23.93 -9.28
N LYS A 108 13.61 -22.69 -9.00
CA LYS A 108 12.49 -22.06 -9.73
C LYS A 108 12.74 -20.57 -9.92
N GLU A 109 12.71 -20.13 -11.17
CA GLU A 109 12.84 -18.70 -11.52
C GLU A 109 11.77 -17.82 -10.83
N ASN A 110 10.54 -18.32 -10.69
CA ASN A 110 9.51 -17.56 -9.98
C ASN A 110 9.87 -17.32 -8.50
N THR A 111 10.57 -18.28 -7.86
CA THR A 111 11.07 -18.09 -6.50
C THR A 111 12.19 -17.07 -6.47
N PHE A 112 13.15 -17.14 -7.41
CA PHE A 112 14.16 -16.11 -7.61
C PHE A 112 13.54 -14.71 -7.76
N ARG A 113 12.51 -14.56 -8.59
CA ARG A 113 11.82 -13.27 -8.78
C ARG A 113 11.13 -12.78 -7.51
N ASN A 114 10.59 -13.68 -6.68
CA ASN A 114 9.91 -13.31 -5.44
C ASN A 114 10.85 -13.07 -4.24
N VAL A 115 12.10 -13.56 -4.30
CA VAL A 115 13.09 -13.38 -3.22
C VAL A 115 14.07 -12.27 -3.57
N VAL A 116 14.60 -12.27 -4.80
CA VAL A 116 15.70 -11.40 -5.23
C VAL A 116 15.21 -10.16 -5.98
N LEU A 117 14.19 -10.31 -6.83
CA LEU A 117 13.67 -9.23 -7.70
C LEU A 117 12.28 -8.73 -7.27
N LYS A 118 11.89 -9.01 -6.01
CA LYS A 118 10.57 -8.65 -5.49
C LYS A 118 10.42 -7.15 -5.58
N LYS A 119 9.32 -6.70 -6.19
CA LYS A 119 8.99 -5.28 -6.29
C LYS A 119 9.23 -4.58 -4.96
N PHE A 120 9.94 -3.46 -4.99
CA PHE A 120 10.35 -2.74 -3.80
C PHE A 120 9.25 -1.79 -3.33
N ASP A 121 8.23 -2.39 -2.72
CA ASP A 121 7.11 -1.68 -2.11
C ASP A 121 6.81 -2.23 -0.71
N TRP A 122 5.68 -1.83 -0.14
CA TRP A 122 5.26 -2.22 1.20
C TRP A 122 5.14 -3.74 1.40
N GLU A 123 5.15 -4.58 0.37
CA GLU A 123 5.21 -6.05 0.54
C GLU A 123 6.63 -6.58 0.75
N ASN A 124 7.65 -5.85 0.28
CA ASN A 124 9.04 -6.25 0.31
C ASN A 124 9.59 -6.21 1.75
N TYR A 125 10.28 -7.27 2.17
CA TYR A 125 10.83 -7.37 3.51
C TYR A 125 11.94 -6.36 3.77
N ILE A 126 12.82 -6.10 2.81
CA ILE A 126 13.89 -5.10 2.95
C ILE A 126 13.27 -3.71 3.13
N TYR A 127 12.29 -3.35 2.30
CA TYR A 127 11.57 -2.08 2.41
C TYR A 127 10.93 -1.88 3.80
N LYS A 128 10.23 -2.90 4.31
CA LYS A 128 9.64 -2.89 5.66
C LYS A 128 10.66 -2.66 6.76
N ILE A 129 11.77 -3.39 6.70
CA ILE A 129 12.84 -3.29 7.69
C ILE A 129 13.47 -1.90 7.63
N ILE A 130 13.69 -1.33 6.45
CA ILE A 130 14.25 0.01 6.29
C ILE A 130 13.34 1.06 6.93
N LEU A 131 12.04 1.05 6.63
CA LEU A 131 11.12 2.02 7.22
C LEU A 131 11.08 1.89 8.73
N GLY A 132 10.91 0.67 9.25
CA GLY A 132 10.89 0.44 10.70
C GLY A 132 12.22 0.82 11.36
N ALA A 133 13.36 0.42 10.78
CA ALA A 133 14.68 0.75 11.29
C ALA A 133 14.90 2.26 11.29
N GLN A 134 14.64 2.94 10.19
CA GLN A 134 14.81 4.39 10.09
C GLN A 134 13.95 5.11 11.13
N TYR A 135 12.64 4.84 11.17
CA TYR A 135 11.73 5.55 12.09
C TYR A 135 12.10 5.35 13.56
N ILE A 136 12.50 4.14 13.94
CA ILE A 136 12.92 3.85 15.31
C ILE A 136 14.29 4.48 15.62
N ASN A 137 15.26 4.45 14.70
CA ASN A 137 16.57 5.04 14.93
C ASN A 137 16.54 6.58 14.99
N ASP A 138 15.64 7.21 14.24
CA ASP A 138 15.48 8.67 14.22
C ASP A 138 14.86 9.20 15.52
N ASN A 139 14.09 8.36 16.23
CA ASN A 139 13.35 8.77 17.43
C ASN A 139 13.90 8.21 18.75
N PHE A 140 14.73 7.16 18.70
CA PHE A 140 15.32 6.55 19.89
C PHE A 140 16.84 6.48 19.73
N THR A 141 17.59 6.93 20.72
CA THR A 141 19.05 6.80 20.78
C THR A 141 19.50 5.61 21.61
N ASP A 142 18.71 5.19 22.60
CA ASP A 142 19.02 4.05 23.45
C ASP A 142 18.80 2.72 22.71
N GLN A 143 19.75 1.81 22.86
CA GLN A 143 19.72 0.53 22.15
C GLN A 143 18.62 -0.41 22.65
N ASN A 144 18.28 -0.36 23.94
CA ASN A 144 17.21 -1.20 24.50
C ASN A 144 15.85 -0.71 24.05
N ASP A 145 15.64 0.61 23.96
CA ASP A 145 14.42 1.18 23.39
C ASP A 145 14.27 0.78 21.93
N ARG A 146 15.33 0.92 21.11
CA ARG A 146 15.31 0.47 19.70
C ARG A 146 14.92 -1.00 19.59
N LEU A 147 15.55 -1.86 20.39
CA LEU A 147 15.27 -3.29 20.41
C LEU A 147 13.80 -3.56 20.77
N ARG A 148 13.29 -2.93 21.83
CA ARG A 148 11.89 -3.06 22.25
C ARG A 148 10.92 -2.68 21.13
N TYR A 149 11.16 -1.57 20.42
CA TYR A 149 10.29 -1.16 19.32
C TYR A 149 10.41 -2.07 18.09
N TYR A 150 11.59 -2.61 17.78
CA TYR A 150 11.71 -3.66 16.77
C TYR A 150 10.89 -4.89 17.13
N GLU A 151 10.93 -5.32 18.39
CA GLU A 151 10.10 -6.43 18.85
C GLU A 151 8.60 -6.11 18.76
N LEU A 152 8.17 -4.89 19.10
CA LEU A 152 6.78 -4.46 18.95
C LEU A 152 6.33 -4.49 17.48
N ILE A 153 7.17 -4.06 16.54
CA ILE A 153 6.89 -4.18 15.10
C ILE A 153 6.74 -5.64 14.70
N ILE A 154 7.68 -6.51 15.11
CA ILE A 154 7.67 -7.92 14.74
C ILE A 154 6.44 -8.61 15.32
N GLU A 155 6.10 -8.32 16.57
CA GLU A 155 4.89 -8.82 17.20
C GLU A 155 3.66 -8.33 16.46
N ASN A 156 3.61 -7.08 16.00
CA ASN A 156 2.46 -6.52 15.32
C ASN A 156 2.64 -6.43 13.80
N LEU A 157 3.37 -7.37 13.20
CA LEU A 157 3.81 -7.27 11.80
C LEU A 157 2.66 -7.12 10.81
N ASP A 158 1.53 -7.79 11.05
CA ASP A 158 0.34 -7.68 10.21
C ASP A 158 -0.27 -6.27 10.22
N LEU A 159 -0.35 -5.65 11.41
CA LEU A 159 -0.79 -4.27 11.58
C LEU A 159 0.21 -3.31 10.93
N PHE A 160 1.51 -3.50 11.21
CA PHE A 160 2.59 -2.68 10.65
C PHE A 160 2.55 -2.69 9.12
N ASN A 161 2.40 -3.86 8.49
CA ASN A 161 2.23 -3.99 7.05
C ASN A 161 1.04 -3.17 6.52
N TYR A 162 -0.08 -3.18 7.26
CA TYR A 162 -1.27 -2.40 6.90
C TYR A 162 -1.07 -0.90 7.06
N MET A 163 -0.30 -0.46 8.06
CA MET A 163 0.04 0.95 8.22
C MET A 163 0.89 1.43 7.03
N ILE A 164 2.01 0.76 6.75
CA ILE A 164 2.92 1.20 5.67
C ILE A 164 2.34 1.00 4.27
N LYS A 165 1.28 0.20 4.12
CA LYS A 165 0.51 0.09 2.88
C LYS A 165 -0.09 1.44 2.49
N TYR A 166 -0.59 2.20 3.46
CA TYR A 166 -1.13 3.55 3.23
C TYR A 166 -0.02 4.58 3.32
N GLU A 167 0.16 5.36 2.25
CA GLU A 167 1.27 6.32 2.16
C GLU A 167 1.20 7.40 3.24
N ILE A 168 -0.02 7.84 3.58
CA ILE A 168 -0.28 8.84 4.63
C ILE A 168 0.22 8.38 6.02
N PHE A 169 0.32 7.07 6.26
CA PHE A 169 0.78 6.50 7.53
C PHE A 169 2.24 6.08 7.50
N ARG A 170 2.98 6.31 6.41
CA ARG A 170 4.44 6.17 6.36
C ARG A 170 5.08 7.38 7.04
N ASN A 171 4.79 7.54 8.32
CA ASN A 171 5.27 8.61 9.19
C ASN A 171 5.77 7.99 10.50
N ASP A 172 6.93 8.46 10.96
CA ASP A 172 7.61 7.95 12.14
C ASP A 172 6.82 8.20 13.43
N GLN A 173 6.34 9.43 13.63
CA GLN A 173 5.56 9.80 14.81
C GLN A 173 4.27 8.99 14.91
N PHE A 174 3.55 8.80 13.79
CA PHE A 174 2.35 7.96 13.75
C PHE A 174 2.68 6.51 14.11
N LEU A 175 3.73 5.93 13.52
CA LEU A 175 4.16 4.57 13.85
C LEU A 175 4.46 4.43 15.34
N ILE A 176 5.27 5.33 15.87
CA ILE A 176 5.72 5.27 17.27
C ILE A 176 4.54 5.42 18.21
N ASN A 177 3.66 6.41 17.98
CA ASN A 177 2.48 6.61 18.81
C ASN A 177 1.60 5.36 18.82
N ILE A 178 1.32 4.76 17.67
CA ILE A 178 0.54 3.50 17.58
C ILE A 178 1.23 2.38 18.36
N LEU A 179 2.54 2.16 18.17
CA LEU A 179 3.27 1.13 18.90
C LEU A 179 3.31 1.38 20.41
N SER A 180 3.49 2.64 20.83
CA SER A 180 3.44 3.03 22.24
C SER A 180 2.07 2.75 22.86
N ILE A 181 0.98 3.07 22.16
CA ILE A 181 -0.39 2.77 22.61
C ILE A 181 -0.58 1.26 22.76
N ILE A 182 -0.12 0.49 21.77
CA ILE A 182 -0.23 -0.99 21.79
C ILE A 182 0.49 -1.57 22.99
N ASP A 183 1.70 -1.10 23.25
CA ASP A 183 2.53 -1.59 24.36
C ASP A 183 1.96 -1.17 25.72
N GLU A 184 1.61 0.12 25.86
CA GLU A 184 1.01 0.69 27.07
C GLU A 184 -0.28 -0.04 27.49
N LEU A 185 -1.10 -0.44 26.51
CA LEU A 185 -2.39 -1.08 26.72
C LEU A 185 -2.35 -2.61 26.52
N ASN A 186 -1.17 -3.19 26.25
CA ASN A 186 -0.95 -4.61 25.99
C ASN A 186 -1.92 -5.21 24.92
N LEU A 187 -2.05 -4.52 23.78
CA LEU A 187 -3.06 -4.82 22.76
C LEU A 187 -2.59 -5.80 21.67
N SER A 188 -1.32 -6.24 21.67
CA SER A 188 -0.76 -7.09 20.61
C SER A 188 -1.60 -8.34 20.32
N LYS A 189 -2.15 -8.99 21.36
CA LYS A 189 -3.01 -10.16 21.20
C LYS A 189 -4.38 -9.80 20.63
N VAL A 190 -4.95 -8.69 21.09
CA VAL A 190 -6.27 -8.19 20.67
C VAL A 190 -6.25 -7.84 19.18
N LEU A 191 -5.25 -7.09 18.74
CA LEU A 191 -5.17 -6.60 17.36
C LEU A 191 -4.96 -7.71 16.33
N LYS A 192 -4.39 -8.85 16.75
CA LYS A 192 -4.24 -10.06 15.91
C LYS A 192 -5.51 -10.90 15.82
N ALA A 193 -6.47 -10.67 16.71
CA ALA A 193 -7.67 -11.49 16.79
C ALA A 193 -8.50 -11.36 15.50
N LYS A 194 -9.06 -12.49 15.06
CA LYS A 194 -10.02 -12.51 13.96
C LYS A 194 -11.35 -11.95 14.45
N ILE A 195 -11.97 -11.12 13.61
CA ILE A 195 -13.33 -10.65 13.84
C ILE A 195 -14.29 -11.78 13.46
N LYS A 196 -15.23 -12.11 14.35
CA LYS A 196 -16.22 -13.18 14.16
C LYS A 196 -17.63 -12.58 14.13
N GLY A 197 -18.55 -13.22 13.41
CA GLY A 197 -19.96 -12.81 13.37
C GLY A 197 -20.24 -11.54 12.56
N ARG A 198 -19.32 -11.14 11.68
CA ARG A 198 -19.43 -9.97 10.80
C ARG A 198 -19.18 -10.37 9.35
N GLU A 199 -20.18 -10.99 8.73
CA GLU A 199 -20.11 -11.49 7.34
C GLU A 199 -19.88 -10.37 6.32
N ASP A 200 -20.28 -9.13 6.66
CA ASP A 200 -20.08 -7.94 5.85
C ASP A 200 -18.60 -7.55 5.67
N LEU A 201 -17.72 -8.04 6.55
CA LEU A 201 -16.31 -7.67 6.58
C LEU A 201 -15.41 -8.63 5.78
N GLY A 202 -15.82 -9.89 5.58
CA GLY A 202 -15.06 -10.94 4.89
C GLY A 202 -14.36 -11.95 5.81
N ASP A 203 -13.73 -12.98 5.22
CA ASP A 203 -13.34 -14.22 5.91
C ASP A 203 -12.02 -14.17 6.73
N ASP A 204 -11.20 -13.12 6.58
CA ASP A 204 -9.89 -13.00 7.28
C ASP A 204 -9.63 -11.59 7.82
N GLU A 205 -10.69 -10.94 8.30
CA GLU A 205 -10.56 -9.62 8.92
C GLU A 205 -10.04 -9.72 10.36
N ARG A 206 -9.07 -8.87 10.66
CA ARG A 206 -8.42 -8.78 11.97
C ARG A 206 -8.69 -7.42 12.57
N VAL A 207 -8.86 -7.39 13.89
CA VAL A 207 -9.19 -6.17 14.64
C VAL A 207 -8.22 -5.03 14.30
N GLY A 208 -6.91 -5.29 14.33
CA GLY A 208 -5.90 -4.26 14.05
C GLY A 208 -5.98 -3.68 12.64
N ARG A 209 -6.20 -4.52 11.62
CA ARG A 209 -6.36 -4.04 10.23
C ARG A 209 -7.54 -3.08 10.12
N ARG A 210 -8.63 -3.38 10.82
CA ARG A 210 -9.84 -2.57 10.84
C ARG A 210 -9.65 -1.25 11.57
N VAL A 211 -8.91 -1.23 12.68
CA VAL A 211 -8.55 0.04 13.34
C VAL A 211 -7.78 0.97 12.39
N ILE A 212 -6.77 0.47 11.68
CA ILE A 212 -6.01 1.28 10.70
C ILE A 212 -6.88 1.68 9.50
N PHE A 213 -7.82 0.82 9.09
CA PHE A 213 -8.78 1.13 8.04
C PHE A 213 -9.69 2.31 8.43
N GLU A 214 -10.18 2.36 9.67
CA GLU A 214 -11.01 3.49 10.15
C GLU A 214 -10.21 4.80 10.26
N PHE A 215 -8.94 4.75 10.65
CA PHE A 215 -8.04 5.90 10.54
C PHE A 215 -7.88 6.37 9.09
N ASN A 216 -7.71 5.45 8.13
CA ASN A 216 -7.59 5.83 6.73
C ASN A 216 -8.90 6.41 6.17
N LYS A 217 -10.05 5.86 6.59
CA LYS A 217 -11.38 6.30 6.16
C LYS A 217 -11.73 7.69 6.68
N SER A 218 -11.30 8.03 7.89
CA SER A 218 -11.53 9.34 8.49
C SER A 218 -10.60 10.43 7.98
N TYR A 219 -9.55 10.09 7.23
CA TYR A 219 -8.68 11.07 6.59
C TYR A 219 -9.38 11.75 5.39
N PRO A 220 -9.27 13.08 5.20
CA PRO A 220 -8.46 14.05 5.94
C PRO A 220 -9.18 14.75 7.10
N VAL A 221 -10.41 14.37 7.44
CA VAL A 221 -11.17 14.99 8.54
C VAL A 221 -10.43 14.82 9.86
N ILE A 222 -9.88 13.63 10.09
CA ILE A 222 -8.94 13.34 11.17
C ILE A 222 -7.54 13.24 10.55
N MET A 223 -6.70 14.23 10.84
CA MET A 223 -5.30 14.26 10.42
C MET A 223 -4.46 13.35 11.32
N SER A 224 -4.75 12.05 11.34
CA SER A 224 -4.19 11.08 12.29
C SER A 224 -2.65 11.11 12.40
N PRO A 225 -1.87 11.31 11.31
CA PRO A 225 -0.41 11.45 11.40
C PRO A 225 0.07 12.68 12.18
N MET A 226 -0.77 13.70 12.34
CA MET A 226 -0.45 14.95 13.04
C MET A 226 -0.93 14.96 14.50
N LEU A 227 -1.71 13.96 14.91
CA LEU A 227 -2.19 13.87 16.29
C LEU A 227 -1.06 13.50 17.24
N ASP A 228 -1.10 14.08 18.44
CA ASP A 228 -0.25 13.61 19.53
C ASP A 228 -0.69 12.21 20.00
N LYS A 229 0.13 11.58 20.86
CA LYS A 229 -0.13 10.21 21.31
C LYS A 229 -1.46 10.09 22.06
N GLU A 230 -1.83 11.06 22.89
CA GLU A 230 -3.03 10.97 23.74
C GLU A 230 -4.30 11.21 22.94
N GLU A 231 -4.28 12.14 21.98
CA GLU A 231 -5.37 12.32 21.02
C GLU A 231 -5.53 11.11 20.11
N LEU A 232 -4.42 10.60 19.56
CA LEU A 232 -4.43 9.40 18.72
C LEU A 232 -4.97 8.19 19.49
N LYS A 233 -4.62 8.06 20.78
CA LYS A 233 -5.11 7.00 21.66
C LYS A 233 -6.62 7.03 21.85
N LYS A 234 -7.25 8.21 21.93
CA LYS A 234 -8.72 8.33 22.02
C LYS A 234 -9.40 7.71 20.79
N PHE A 235 -8.99 8.14 19.60
CA PHE A 235 -9.50 7.57 18.34
C PHE A 235 -9.14 6.09 18.19
N PHE A 236 -7.96 5.68 18.63
CA PHE A 236 -7.55 4.28 18.58
C PHE A 236 -8.51 3.40 19.40
N ILE A 237 -8.86 3.82 20.62
CA ILE A 237 -9.79 3.10 21.49
C ILE A 237 -11.22 3.13 20.90
N GLU A 238 -11.63 4.27 20.37
CA GLU A 238 -12.92 4.41 19.69
C GLU A 238 -13.05 3.41 18.54
N TYR A 239 -12.08 3.39 17.60
CA TYR A 239 -12.10 2.46 16.48
C TYR A 239 -11.91 1.01 16.90
N LEU A 240 -11.15 0.75 17.96
CA LEU A 240 -11.04 -0.58 18.54
C LEU A 240 -12.40 -1.08 19.04
N SER A 241 -13.19 -0.21 19.69
CA SER A 241 -14.50 -0.55 20.27
C SER A 241 -15.54 -0.99 19.24
N ILE A 242 -15.39 -0.57 17.97
CA ILE A 242 -16.25 -0.99 16.86
C ILE A 242 -16.13 -2.50 16.59
N TYR A 243 -14.96 -3.08 16.86
CA TYR A 243 -14.61 -4.45 16.45
C TYR A 243 -14.25 -5.38 17.61
N TYR A 244 -14.12 -4.84 18.82
CA TYR A 244 -13.68 -5.59 20.00
C TYR A 244 -14.40 -5.09 21.24
N ASP A 245 -14.83 -6.00 22.11
CA ASP A 245 -15.40 -5.63 23.40
C ASP A 245 -14.30 -5.13 24.33
N ILE A 246 -14.23 -3.82 24.49
CA ILE A 246 -13.23 -3.15 25.31
C ILE A 246 -13.59 -3.10 26.81
N SER A 247 -14.77 -3.59 27.19
CA SER A 247 -15.25 -3.58 28.59
C SER A 247 -14.32 -4.37 29.51
N GLU A 248 -13.73 -5.47 28.99
CA GLU A 248 -12.76 -6.30 29.73
C GLU A 248 -11.37 -5.65 29.83
N LEU A 249 -11.01 -4.80 28.86
CA LEU A 249 -9.71 -4.10 28.83
C LEU A 249 -9.70 -2.88 29.75
N PHE A 250 -10.87 -2.26 29.93
CA PHE A 250 -11.01 -1.04 30.70
C PHE A 250 -12.19 -1.10 31.69
N PRO A 251 -12.11 -1.96 32.72
CA PRO A 251 -13.20 -2.17 33.67
C PRO A 251 -13.56 -0.93 34.51
N GLN A 252 -12.72 0.12 34.49
CA GLN A 252 -12.89 1.36 35.24
C GLN A 252 -13.20 2.58 34.34
N ILE A 253 -13.35 2.39 33.03
CA ILE A 253 -13.79 3.48 32.17
C ILE A 253 -15.28 3.67 32.41
N ASP A 254 -15.57 4.68 33.23
CA ASP A 254 -16.90 5.23 33.42
C ASP A 254 -17.51 5.59 32.06
N TYR A 255 -18.81 5.39 31.94
CA TYR A 255 -19.60 5.24 30.70
C TYR A 255 -19.62 6.47 29.75
N SER A 256 -18.73 7.45 29.89
CA SER A 256 -18.67 8.65 29.03
C SER A 256 -18.21 8.38 27.59
N PHE A 257 -17.56 7.24 27.29
CA PHE A 257 -17.21 6.89 25.91
C PHE A 257 -18.42 6.43 25.08
N LYS A 258 -19.52 5.98 25.73
CA LYS A 258 -20.76 5.70 25.01
C LYS A 258 -21.50 6.97 24.59
N GLU A 259 -21.29 8.10 25.26
CA GLU A 259 -21.91 9.37 24.84
C GLU A 259 -21.28 9.88 23.55
N ILE A 260 -19.98 9.67 23.32
CA ILE A 260 -19.31 9.99 22.04
C ILE A 260 -19.82 9.07 20.91
N ALA A 261 -20.07 7.79 21.21
CA ALA A 261 -20.65 6.83 20.25
C ALA A 261 -22.18 6.99 20.05
N ALA A 262 -22.87 7.69 20.95
CA ALA A 262 -24.30 7.96 20.86
C ALA A 262 -24.60 9.28 20.13
N ASP A 263 -23.72 10.29 20.25
CA ASP A 263 -23.78 11.51 19.42
C ASP A 263 -23.41 11.23 17.95
N SER A 264 -22.77 10.09 17.64
CA SER A 264 -22.54 9.65 16.26
C SER A 264 -23.78 9.03 15.58
N ASN A 265 -24.90 8.86 16.28
CA ASN A 265 -26.17 8.53 15.61
C ASN A 265 -26.76 9.72 14.84
N ASP A 266 -26.29 10.95 15.08
CA ASP A 266 -26.58 12.10 14.21
C ASP A 266 -25.66 12.16 12.97
N MET A 267 -24.69 11.24 12.86
CA MET A 267 -23.82 11.17 11.68
C MET A 267 -24.47 10.39 10.53
N GLU A 268 -25.44 9.49 10.77
CA GLU A 268 -26.20 8.83 9.70
C GLU A 268 -27.08 9.81 8.90
N ASP A 269 -27.56 10.88 9.53
CA ASP A 269 -28.36 11.93 8.88
C ASP A 269 -27.50 12.99 8.16
N PHE A 270 -26.23 13.16 8.54
CA PHE A 270 -25.32 14.12 7.87
C PHE A 270 -24.71 13.58 6.55
N TYR A 271 -24.75 12.26 6.33
CA TYR A 271 -24.26 11.64 5.08
C TYR A 271 -25.25 11.73 3.91
N GLN A 272 -26.47 12.25 4.12
CA GLN A 272 -27.41 12.48 3.01
C GLN A 272 -27.35 13.89 2.41
N ASP A 273 -26.74 14.88 3.08
CA ASP A 273 -26.97 16.30 2.72
C ASP A 273 -25.72 17.14 2.37
N ASN A 274 -24.52 16.57 2.28
CA ASN A 274 -23.31 17.31 1.86
C ASN A 274 -22.72 16.86 0.52
N ASN A 275 -23.59 16.69 -0.48
CA ASN A 275 -23.22 16.98 -1.87
C ASN A 275 -23.27 18.51 -2.10
N MET A 276 -22.33 19.25 -1.52
CA MET A 276 -22.07 20.64 -1.94
C MET A 276 -20.58 20.94 -1.98
N THR A 277 -20.11 21.02 -3.22
CA THR A 277 -18.83 21.58 -3.66
C THR A 277 -18.66 23.00 -3.11
N SER A 278 -17.67 23.20 -2.22
CA SER A 278 -17.21 24.53 -1.82
C SER A 278 -15.98 24.91 -2.64
N THR A 279 -16.20 25.75 -3.65
CA THR A 279 -15.15 26.49 -4.35
C THR A 279 -15.10 27.91 -3.78
N ILE A 280 -13.91 28.37 -3.40
CA ILE A 280 -13.66 29.75 -2.97
C ILE A 280 -13.47 30.62 -4.23
N PRO A 281 -14.09 31.81 -4.34
CA PRO A 281 -14.08 32.60 -5.57
C PRO A 281 -12.90 33.58 -5.62
N ILE A 282 -12.32 33.75 -6.81
CA ILE A 282 -11.54 34.94 -7.17
C ILE A 282 -12.17 35.52 -8.45
N SER A 283 -12.70 36.73 -8.29
CA SER A 283 -13.19 37.64 -9.32
C SER A 283 -12.06 38.16 -10.22
N THR A 284 -12.31 38.36 -11.52
CA THR A 284 -12.55 39.69 -12.16
C THR A 284 -12.73 39.50 -13.68
N GLU A 285 -13.80 40.07 -14.24
CA GLU A 285 -14.11 40.14 -15.68
C GLU A 285 -13.17 41.09 -16.46
N LEU A 286 -12.97 40.82 -17.76
CA LEU A 286 -12.94 41.83 -18.84
C LEU A 286 -13.01 41.14 -20.23
N SER A 287 -13.49 41.88 -21.22
CA SER A 287 -14.45 41.44 -22.24
C SER A 287 -14.06 41.80 -23.69
N ILE A 288 -14.36 40.87 -24.65
CA ILE A 288 -14.79 41.07 -26.07
C ILE A 288 -13.68 41.56 -27.08
N PRO A 289 -13.75 41.45 -28.45
CA PRO A 289 -14.61 40.71 -29.44
C PRO A 289 -13.92 39.94 -30.62
N ASP A 290 -14.70 39.01 -31.21
CA ASP A 290 -15.12 38.88 -32.64
C ASP A 290 -14.13 38.69 -33.81
N HIS A 291 -14.34 37.60 -34.58
CA HIS A 291 -14.62 37.63 -36.03
C HIS A 291 -14.91 36.23 -36.61
N THR A 292 -16.18 36.04 -37.01
CA THR A 292 -16.71 35.48 -38.29
C THR A 292 -15.68 34.96 -39.33
N GLU A 293 -15.82 33.85 -40.07
CA GLU A 293 -16.99 33.27 -40.76
C GLU A 293 -16.69 31.85 -41.38
N ASN A 294 -17.69 30.97 -41.35
CA ASN A 294 -18.12 29.92 -42.30
C ASN A 294 -17.14 28.96 -43.03
N VAL A 295 -17.22 27.65 -42.70
CA VAL A 295 -17.38 26.55 -43.69
C VAL A 295 -18.28 25.44 -43.11
N ILE A 296 -19.31 25.08 -43.86
CA ILE A 296 -20.30 24.02 -43.60
C ILE A 296 -19.68 22.63 -43.80
N PHE A 297 -19.81 21.72 -42.82
CA PHE A 297 -19.84 20.26 -43.09
C PHE A 297 -20.67 19.51 -42.03
N GLU A 298 -21.72 18.87 -42.55
CA GLU A 298 -22.43 17.66 -42.10
C GLU A 298 -22.67 17.41 -40.60
N LYS A 299 -23.96 17.34 -40.29
CA LYS A 299 -24.59 16.90 -39.04
C LYS A 299 -23.96 15.61 -38.51
N ARG A 300 -23.06 15.73 -37.53
CA ARG A 300 -22.72 14.67 -36.59
C ARG A 300 -23.50 14.94 -35.31
N GLU A 301 -24.14 13.90 -34.80
CA GLU A 301 -24.86 13.90 -33.52
C GLU A 301 -23.95 14.47 -32.43
N GLU A 302 -24.48 15.41 -31.66
CA GLU A 302 -23.82 15.98 -30.49
C GLU A 302 -23.60 14.85 -29.48
N ASN A 303 -22.36 14.35 -29.40
CA ASN A 303 -21.95 13.55 -28.26
C ASN A 303 -21.87 14.50 -27.05
N GLU A 304 -22.83 14.35 -26.14
CA GLU A 304 -22.75 14.90 -24.78
C GLU A 304 -21.40 14.51 -24.16
N VAL A 305 -20.71 15.48 -23.57
CA VAL A 305 -19.46 15.25 -22.84
C VAL A 305 -19.77 14.40 -21.61
N ILE A 306 -19.36 13.13 -21.61
CA ILE A 306 -19.59 12.21 -20.49
C ILE A 306 -18.47 12.38 -19.46
N GLY A 307 -18.65 13.33 -18.55
CA GLY A 307 -17.76 13.48 -17.39
C GLY A 307 -17.81 12.26 -16.46
N LYS A 308 -16.76 12.07 -15.63
CA LYS A 308 -16.67 10.98 -14.63
C LYS A 308 -17.88 10.91 -13.68
N GLU A 309 -18.52 12.06 -13.45
CA GLU A 309 -19.78 12.23 -12.69
C GLU A 309 -20.95 11.41 -13.27
N ASN A 310 -20.98 11.22 -14.60
CA ASN A 310 -22.11 10.63 -15.34
C ASN A 310 -21.85 9.20 -15.84
N LEU A 311 -20.74 8.58 -15.41
CA LEU A 311 -20.34 7.25 -15.89
C LEU A 311 -21.38 6.17 -15.62
N LEU A 312 -22.02 6.17 -14.45
CA LEU A 312 -23.04 5.17 -14.13
C LEU A 312 -24.29 5.35 -14.99
N ASN A 313 -24.73 6.59 -15.19
CA ASN A 313 -25.85 6.92 -16.07
C ASN A 313 -25.59 6.47 -17.51
N TYR A 314 -24.35 6.61 -17.99
CA TYR A 314 -23.94 6.11 -19.31
C TYR A 314 -24.04 4.59 -19.40
N LEU A 315 -23.58 3.86 -18.39
CA LEU A 315 -23.68 2.40 -18.36
C LEU A 315 -25.14 1.94 -18.31
N GLU A 316 -25.97 2.60 -17.52
CA GLU A 316 -27.41 2.30 -17.39
C GLU A 316 -28.17 2.58 -18.69
N SER A 317 -27.88 3.71 -19.35
CA SER A 317 -28.50 4.08 -20.63
C SER A 317 -28.12 3.14 -21.78
N ASN A 318 -26.98 2.44 -21.65
CA ASN A 318 -26.54 1.40 -22.59
C ASN A 318 -26.91 -0.02 -22.12
N GLU A 319 -27.76 -0.16 -21.11
CA GLU A 319 -28.23 -1.44 -20.54
C GLU A 319 -27.08 -2.38 -20.10
N LEU A 320 -25.96 -1.81 -19.65
CA LEU A 320 -24.80 -2.58 -19.22
C LEU A 320 -24.92 -2.96 -17.75
N GLU A 321 -24.84 -4.25 -17.46
CA GLU A 321 -24.73 -4.74 -16.08
C GLU A 321 -23.37 -4.35 -15.50
N TYR A 322 -23.34 -3.75 -14.31
CA TYR A 322 -22.10 -3.37 -13.65
C TYR A 322 -22.13 -3.64 -12.14
N VAL A 323 -20.94 -3.66 -11.53
CA VAL A 323 -20.70 -3.76 -10.10
C VAL A 323 -19.75 -2.65 -9.70
N ASP A 324 -20.22 -1.70 -8.90
CA ASP A 324 -19.41 -0.57 -8.42
C ASP A 324 -18.88 -0.83 -7.00
N HIS A 325 -17.57 -0.98 -6.87
CA HIS A 325 -16.88 -1.11 -5.58
C HIS A 325 -15.94 0.07 -5.28
N ARG A 326 -16.04 1.17 -6.03
CA ARG A 326 -15.17 2.33 -5.85
C ARG A 326 -15.27 2.93 -4.46
N SER A 327 -16.48 2.99 -3.90
CA SER A 327 -16.73 3.42 -2.51
C SER A 327 -16.08 2.51 -1.45
N LYS A 328 -15.65 1.29 -1.82
CA LYS A 328 -14.96 0.31 -0.97
C LYS A 328 -13.47 0.18 -1.33
N GLY A 329 -12.91 1.12 -2.09
CA GLY A 329 -11.52 1.09 -2.55
C GLY A 329 -11.24 0.03 -3.63
N GLY A 330 -12.28 -0.52 -4.25
CA GLY A 330 -12.20 -1.42 -5.40
C GLY A 330 -12.39 -0.68 -6.73
N SER A 331 -12.46 -1.43 -7.83
CA SER A 331 -12.73 -0.89 -9.17
C SER A 331 -14.22 -0.99 -9.53
N LEU A 332 -14.65 -0.20 -10.52
CA LEU A 332 -15.91 -0.40 -11.23
C LEU A 332 -15.74 -1.55 -12.24
N TRP A 333 -16.65 -2.53 -12.22
CA TRP A 333 -16.65 -3.67 -13.14
C TRP A 333 -17.90 -3.64 -14.02
N VAL A 334 -17.73 -3.72 -15.34
CA VAL A 334 -18.81 -3.84 -16.31
C VAL A 334 -18.83 -5.28 -16.82
N ILE A 335 -19.96 -5.97 -16.64
CA ILE A 335 -20.12 -7.37 -16.99
C ILE A 335 -20.42 -7.48 -18.49
N GLY A 336 -19.61 -8.26 -19.20
CA GLY A 336 -19.76 -8.45 -20.63
C GLY A 336 -18.54 -9.07 -21.28
N ASN A 337 -18.75 -9.75 -22.40
CA ASN A 337 -17.67 -10.30 -23.21
C ASN A 337 -17.05 -9.18 -24.08
N LYS A 338 -16.26 -9.52 -25.10
CA LYS A 338 -15.59 -8.49 -25.93
C LYS A 338 -16.54 -7.60 -26.74
N THR A 339 -17.80 -7.98 -26.94
CA THR A 339 -18.72 -7.20 -27.80
C THR A 339 -19.02 -5.82 -27.24
N ILE A 340 -18.97 -5.64 -25.92
CA ILE A 340 -19.24 -4.35 -25.27
C ILE A 340 -18.06 -3.37 -25.33
N GLU A 341 -16.91 -3.78 -25.87
CA GLU A 341 -15.76 -2.89 -26.11
C GLU A 341 -16.14 -1.68 -26.95
N THR A 342 -17.02 -1.86 -27.94
CA THR A 342 -17.51 -0.80 -28.81
C THR A 342 -18.29 0.29 -28.07
N ILE A 343 -18.90 -0.06 -26.93
CA ILE A 343 -19.67 0.84 -26.08
C ILE A 343 -18.75 1.51 -25.04
N LEU A 344 -17.69 0.83 -24.59
CA LEU A 344 -16.77 1.35 -23.57
C LEU A 344 -15.65 2.21 -24.15
N LYS A 345 -15.23 1.96 -25.39
CA LYS A 345 -14.09 2.65 -26.03
C LYS A 345 -14.25 4.18 -26.12
N PRO A 346 -15.44 4.75 -26.39
CA PRO A 346 -15.62 6.22 -26.39
C PRO A 346 -15.26 6.88 -25.05
N LEU A 347 -15.37 6.15 -23.94
CA LEU A 347 -15.03 6.66 -22.60
C LEU A 347 -13.51 6.84 -22.40
N GLU A 348 -12.67 6.20 -23.23
CA GLU A 348 -11.21 6.40 -23.15
C GLU A 348 -10.79 7.82 -23.54
N GLU A 349 -11.55 8.47 -24.44
CA GLU A 349 -11.32 9.86 -24.85
C GLU A 349 -11.54 10.85 -23.69
N GLU A 350 -12.37 10.46 -22.72
CA GLU A 350 -12.67 11.19 -21.47
C GLU A 350 -11.78 10.74 -20.30
N GLY A 351 -10.72 9.96 -20.57
CA GLY A 351 -9.78 9.48 -19.56
C GLY A 351 -10.31 8.34 -18.69
N ILE A 352 -11.38 7.65 -19.10
CA ILE A 352 -11.97 6.51 -18.38
C ILE A 352 -11.64 5.22 -19.17
N SER A 353 -10.64 4.47 -18.72
CA SER A 353 -10.13 3.29 -19.42
C SER A 353 -10.57 1.97 -18.79
N PHE A 354 -11.09 1.04 -19.59
CA PHE A 354 -11.50 -0.29 -19.12
C PHE A 354 -10.59 -1.39 -19.63
N LYS A 355 -10.25 -2.38 -18.79
CA LYS A 355 -9.45 -3.54 -19.18
C LYS A 355 -10.27 -4.81 -19.15
N PHE A 356 -10.27 -5.53 -20.27
CA PHE A 356 -11.01 -6.79 -20.39
C PHE A 356 -10.34 -7.94 -19.62
N LYS A 357 -11.17 -8.76 -18.98
CA LYS A 357 -10.77 -10.01 -18.35
C LYS A 357 -11.75 -11.13 -18.74
N ALA A 358 -11.29 -12.03 -19.61
CA ALA A 358 -12.12 -13.10 -20.19
C ALA A 358 -12.75 -14.04 -19.16
N THR A 359 -12.06 -14.33 -18.06
CA THR A 359 -12.57 -15.15 -16.95
C THR A 359 -13.15 -14.34 -15.80
N GLY A 360 -13.15 -13.02 -15.90
CA GLY A 360 -13.59 -12.15 -14.81
C GLY A 360 -12.77 -12.26 -13.54
N GLY A 361 -13.36 -11.85 -12.43
CA GLY A 361 -12.83 -12.02 -11.08
C GLY A 361 -13.91 -12.40 -10.09
N LYS A 362 -13.56 -12.47 -8.80
CA LYS A 362 -14.54 -12.72 -7.73
C LYS A 362 -15.69 -11.70 -7.76
N THR A 363 -15.37 -10.44 -8.04
CA THR A 363 -16.34 -9.33 -8.19
C THR A 363 -17.34 -9.53 -9.31
N SER A 364 -16.92 -10.09 -10.45
CA SER A 364 -17.81 -10.41 -11.56
C SER A 364 -18.42 -11.82 -11.46
N LYS A 365 -18.25 -12.50 -10.32
CA LYS A 365 -18.62 -13.91 -10.11
C LYS A 365 -18.04 -14.85 -11.18
N ASN A 366 -16.79 -14.60 -11.57
CA ASN A 366 -16.06 -15.31 -12.63
C ASN A 366 -16.72 -15.24 -14.01
N ARG A 367 -17.54 -14.21 -14.27
CA ARG A 367 -18.07 -13.91 -15.61
C ARG A 367 -17.14 -12.96 -16.37
N PRO A 368 -17.03 -13.05 -17.70
CA PRO A 368 -16.29 -12.09 -18.52
C PRO A 368 -16.69 -10.66 -18.16
N ALA A 369 -15.70 -9.81 -17.93
CA ALA A 369 -15.95 -8.45 -17.47
C ALA A 369 -14.80 -7.51 -17.81
N TRP A 370 -15.10 -6.22 -17.74
CA TRP A 370 -14.20 -5.11 -17.98
C TRP A 370 -14.06 -4.32 -16.68
N PHE A 371 -12.86 -4.07 -16.20
CA PHE A 371 -12.67 -3.30 -14.97
C PHE A 371 -12.05 -1.94 -15.28
N TRP A 372 -12.57 -0.90 -14.66
CA TRP A 372 -12.00 0.45 -14.74
C TRP A 372 -10.65 0.45 -14.03
N TYR A 373 -9.65 1.03 -14.70
CA TYR A 373 -8.34 1.31 -14.15
C TYR A 373 -7.93 2.74 -14.52
N ASP A 374 -7.30 3.43 -13.58
CA ASP A 374 -6.65 4.71 -13.88
C ASP A 374 -5.30 4.42 -14.57
N LYS A 375 -5.01 5.18 -15.63
CA LYS A 375 -3.71 5.15 -16.33
C LYS A 375 -2.70 6.07 -15.65
#